data_AF-A0A1H3HF93-F1
#
_entry.id   AF-A0A1H3HF93-F1
#
_cell.length_a   1.000
_cell.length_b   1.000
_cell.length_c   1.000
_cell.angle_alpha   90.00
_cell.angle_beta   90.00
_cell.angle_gamma   90.00
#
_symmetry.space_group_name_H-M   'P 1'
#
loop_
_entity.id
_entity.type
_entity.pdbx_description
1 polymer ?
#
loop_
_entity_poly.entity_id
_entity_poly.type
_entity_poly.pdbx_seq_one_letter_code
_entity_poly.pdbx_strand_id
1 'polypeptide(L)'
;MPDSSETQQFKGYTLGEGVKDGLPIGLGYLSVSFTFGILAVSRGLSWLQASLISLFNITSAGQVAGLGIMTAGGGIIAMIISQIVINLRYSLMGIALSQKADKTMTPLLRILLSFAITDEIFGVAVSKKYEFGARYFFGLTILPVIGWVAGTTIGAILGRVFPDFLTNALAIGIYGMFVSIVLPKAKHDKVIMTGSLISCIISCVFFFTPVLAENVSGGFAIIIAAVVSALIVVFLRKQVAGKAGTVTAILAGIFLIVIMVFMAPVHKEQASSVAADVSAGKLDNKVFIPLLLVMALTTYLVRMIPFVLFRKKLERPSVKAFFDYIPYTVLSAMTFPAILYATGSYISALVGFIVSLVLGFFEKSLLTVAIGACVASLVTGVIVMYI
;
A
#
# COMPACT_ATOMS: atom_id res chain seq x y z
N MET A 1 -44.46 -15.43 -25.02
CA MET A 1 -43.85 -15.19 -23.69
C MET A 1 -42.46 -15.79 -23.69
N PRO A 2 -41.36 -15.01 -23.74
CA PRO A 2 -40.04 -15.55 -23.53
C PRO A 2 -39.69 -15.53 -22.04
N ASP A 3 -39.21 -16.69 -21.61
CA ASP A 3 -38.50 -17.07 -20.40
C ASP A 3 -38.13 -15.95 -19.39
N SER A 4 -38.67 -16.09 -18.19
CA SER A 4 -38.22 -15.39 -16.99
C SER A 4 -36.78 -15.80 -16.69
N SER A 5 -35.82 -14.95 -17.10
CA SER A 5 -34.42 -15.08 -16.71
C SER A 5 -34.32 -15.30 -15.20
N GLU A 6 -33.89 -16.50 -14.80
CA GLU A 6 -33.48 -16.80 -13.43
C GLU A 6 -32.43 -15.77 -13.01
N THR A 7 -32.82 -14.78 -12.21
CA THR A 7 -31.87 -13.96 -11.47
C THR A 7 -31.12 -14.89 -10.53
N GLN A 8 -29.95 -15.40 -10.96
CA GLN A 8 -29.03 -16.14 -10.11
C GLN A 8 -28.80 -15.35 -8.82
N GLN A 9 -29.37 -15.85 -7.73
CA GLN A 9 -29.28 -15.23 -6.41
C GLN A 9 -27.81 -15.38 -5.95
N PHE A 10 -27.11 -14.25 -5.82
CA PHE A 10 -25.70 -14.23 -5.41
C PHE A 10 -25.52 -14.87 -4.03
N LYS A 11 -24.87 -16.04 -3.97
CA LYS A 11 -24.69 -16.86 -2.75
C LYS A 11 -23.55 -16.39 -1.82
N GLY A 12 -22.94 -15.24 -2.10
CA GLY A 12 -21.76 -14.75 -1.38
C GLY A 12 -20.44 -15.26 -1.96
N TYR A 13 -19.35 -14.55 -1.66
CA TYR A 13 -18.01 -14.96 -2.06
C TYR A 13 -17.49 -16.13 -1.23
N THR A 14 -16.77 -17.05 -1.87
CA THR A 14 -16.25 -18.27 -1.26
C THR A 14 -14.83 -18.11 -0.72
N LEU A 15 -14.39 -19.05 0.13
CA LEU A 15 -13.00 -19.13 0.59
C LEU A 15 -12.01 -19.29 -0.58
N GLY A 16 -12.34 -20.16 -1.54
CA GLY A 16 -11.48 -20.42 -2.71
C GLY A 16 -11.30 -19.21 -3.61
N GLU A 17 -12.36 -18.41 -3.80
CA GLU A 17 -12.24 -17.11 -4.48
C GLU A 17 -11.32 -16.16 -3.72
N GLY A 18 -11.40 -16.14 -2.38
CA GLY A 18 -10.49 -15.36 -1.54
C GLY A 18 -9.04 -15.77 -1.73
N VAL A 19 -8.74 -17.08 -1.67
CA VAL A 19 -7.37 -17.60 -1.89
C VAL A 19 -6.85 -17.24 -3.28
N LYS A 20 -7.70 -17.39 -4.30
CA LYS A 20 -7.35 -17.03 -5.69
C LYS A 20 -7.04 -15.54 -5.85
N ASP A 21 -7.82 -14.67 -5.23
CA ASP A 21 -7.59 -13.23 -5.23
C ASP A 21 -6.37 -12.81 -4.39
N GLY A 22 -6.06 -13.57 -3.34
CA GLY A 22 -4.92 -13.33 -2.46
C GLY A 22 -3.57 -13.79 -3.02
N LEU A 23 -3.56 -14.72 -3.99
CA LEU A 23 -2.33 -15.23 -4.60
C LEU A 23 -1.47 -14.13 -5.24
N PRO A 24 -2.01 -13.24 -6.10
CA PRO A 24 -1.27 -12.10 -6.62
C PRO A 24 -0.64 -11.22 -5.54
N ILE A 25 -1.40 -10.94 -4.48
CA ILE A 25 -0.95 -10.12 -3.35
C ILE A 25 0.20 -10.84 -2.61
N GLY A 26 0.09 -12.14 -2.36
CA GLY A 26 1.14 -12.95 -1.72
C GLY A 26 2.45 -12.96 -2.50
N LEU A 27 2.39 -13.04 -3.82
CA LEU A 27 3.59 -12.97 -4.66
C LEU A 27 4.21 -11.57 -4.63
N GLY A 28 3.41 -10.50 -4.67
CA GLY A 28 3.88 -9.13 -4.47
C GLY A 28 4.49 -8.92 -3.07
N TYR A 29 3.88 -9.47 -2.04
CA TYR A 29 4.34 -9.39 -0.66
C TYR A 29 5.68 -10.09 -0.48
N LEU A 30 5.85 -11.28 -1.07
CA LEU A 30 7.11 -12.00 -1.08
C LEU A 30 8.23 -11.14 -1.69
N SER A 31 7.95 -10.52 -2.82
CA SER A 31 8.89 -9.66 -3.54
C SER A 31 9.31 -8.43 -2.72
N VAL A 32 8.37 -7.75 -2.08
CA VAL A 32 8.62 -6.53 -1.30
C VAL A 32 9.33 -6.85 0.00
N SER A 33 8.80 -7.81 0.75
CA SER A 33 9.31 -8.13 2.08
C SER A 33 10.70 -8.77 2.01
N PHE A 34 11.08 -9.36 0.87
CA PHE A 34 12.45 -9.75 0.57
C PHE A 34 13.45 -8.60 0.76
N THR A 35 13.14 -7.41 0.22
CA THR A 35 13.99 -6.23 0.38
C THR A 35 14.07 -5.76 1.83
N PHE A 36 12.96 -5.87 2.58
CA PHE A 36 12.96 -5.59 4.02
C PHE A 36 13.85 -6.58 4.80
N GLY A 37 13.82 -7.86 4.46
CA GLY A 37 14.69 -8.89 5.05
C GLY A 37 16.18 -8.56 4.88
N ILE A 38 16.57 -8.13 3.67
CA ILE A 38 17.92 -7.65 3.37
C ILE A 38 18.27 -6.46 4.26
N LEU A 39 17.39 -5.45 4.30
CA LEU A 39 17.60 -4.22 5.06
C LEU A 39 17.73 -4.48 6.57
N ALA A 40 16.93 -5.39 7.11
CA ALA A 40 16.99 -5.73 8.54
C ALA A 40 18.35 -6.34 8.90
N VAL A 41 18.82 -7.30 8.10
CA VAL A 41 20.11 -7.97 8.35
C VAL A 41 21.30 -7.05 8.05
N SER A 42 21.19 -6.15 7.07
CA SER A 42 22.23 -5.14 6.80
C SER A 42 22.37 -4.15 7.96
N ARG A 43 21.31 -3.92 8.74
CA ARG A 43 21.31 -3.11 9.97
C ARG A 43 21.60 -3.91 11.25
N GLY A 44 22.15 -5.12 11.12
CA GLY A 44 22.66 -5.88 12.25
C GLY A 44 21.63 -6.76 12.99
N LEU A 45 20.39 -6.86 12.51
CA LEU A 45 19.44 -7.84 13.06
C LEU A 45 19.78 -9.25 12.57
N SER A 46 19.44 -10.24 13.38
CA SER A 46 19.42 -11.64 12.93
C SER A 46 18.26 -11.89 11.96
N TRP A 47 18.39 -12.91 11.11
CA TRP A 47 17.30 -13.33 10.21
C TRP A 47 16.02 -13.68 10.99
N LEU A 48 16.15 -14.27 12.19
CA LEU A 48 15.01 -14.60 13.04
C LEU A 48 14.31 -13.35 13.58
N GLN A 49 15.07 -12.33 14.00
CA GLN A 49 14.50 -11.04 14.42
C GLN A 49 13.75 -10.38 13.25
N ALA A 50 14.32 -10.39 12.04
CA ALA A 50 13.65 -9.87 10.84
C ALA A 50 12.33 -10.62 10.56
N SER A 51 12.36 -11.96 10.59
CA SER A 51 11.17 -12.80 10.41
C SER A 51 10.10 -12.55 11.48
N LEU A 52 10.49 -12.35 12.74
CA LEU A 52 9.56 -12.03 13.83
C LEU A 52 8.89 -10.67 13.65
N ILE A 53 9.64 -9.65 13.20
CA ILE A 53 9.04 -8.36 12.85
C ILE A 53 7.97 -8.56 11.77
N SER A 54 8.22 -9.36 10.74
CA SER A 54 7.24 -9.64 9.67
C SER A 54 6.08 -10.51 10.09
N LEU A 55 6.30 -11.44 11.02
CA LEU A 55 5.22 -12.28 11.53
C LEU A 55 4.23 -11.48 12.38
N PHE A 56 4.73 -10.56 13.22
CA PHE A 56 3.88 -9.81 14.15
C PHE A 56 3.45 -8.44 13.61
N ASN A 57 4.15 -7.91 12.62
CA ASN A 57 3.83 -6.61 12.06
C ASN A 57 3.94 -6.59 10.53
N ILE A 58 2.86 -7.00 9.86
CA ILE A 58 2.76 -6.98 8.40
C ILE A 58 2.45 -5.56 7.95
N THR A 59 3.48 -4.73 7.90
CA THR A 59 3.41 -3.34 7.46
C THR A 59 4.64 -3.02 6.63
N SER A 60 4.50 -2.54 5.40
CA SER A 60 5.67 -2.12 4.62
C SER A 60 6.39 -0.93 5.29
N ALA A 61 5.89 0.29 5.12
CA ALA A 61 6.50 1.50 5.69
C ALA A 61 6.64 1.44 7.22
N GLY A 62 5.66 0.86 7.93
CA GLY A 62 5.72 0.68 9.39
C GLY A 62 6.89 -0.19 9.85
N GLN A 63 7.29 -1.19 9.07
CA GLN A 63 8.43 -2.03 9.40
C GLN A 63 9.76 -1.31 9.22
N VAL A 64 9.92 -0.59 8.12
CA VAL A 64 11.14 0.19 7.87
C VAL A 64 11.34 1.27 8.93
N ALA A 65 10.26 1.97 9.31
CA ALA A 65 10.29 2.98 10.37
C ALA A 65 10.59 2.36 11.75
N GLY A 66 9.93 1.24 12.09
CA GLY A 66 10.19 0.54 13.34
C GLY A 66 11.62 0.00 13.43
N LEU A 67 12.12 -0.59 12.34
CA LEU A 67 13.51 -1.02 12.23
C LEU A 67 14.48 0.13 12.48
N GLY A 68 14.23 1.31 11.89
CA GLY A 68 15.05 2.51 12.11
C GLY A 68 15.13 2.90 13.59
N ILE A 69 14.00 2.88 14.30
CA ILE A 69 13.95 3.17 15.74
C ILE A 69 14.73 2.13 16.54
N MET A 70 14.56 0.84 16.23
CA MET A 70 15.28 -0.25 16.90
C MET A 70 16.79 -0.11 16.73
N THR A 71 17.25 0.20 15.51
CA THR A 71 18.69 0.28 15.19
C THR A 71 19.33 1.57 15.67
N ALA A 72 18.56 2.65 15.81
CA ALA A 72 19.03 3.92 16.37
C ALA A 72 18.99 3.97 17.91
N GLY A 73 18.66 2.86 18.59
CA GLY A 73 18.52 2.84 20.05
C GLY A 73 17.34 3.65 20.59
N GLY A 74 16.30 3.85 19.77
CA GLY A 74 15.12 4.61 20.14
C GLY A 74 14.24 3.90 21.17
N GLY A 75 13.52 4.70 21.97
CA GLY A 75 12.68 4.21 23.07
C GLY A 75 11.27 3.77 22.66
N ILE A 76 10.57 3.15 23.62
CA ILE A 76 9.18 2.66 23.48
C ILE A 76 8.22 3.77 23.00
N ILE A 77 8.33 4.97 23.56
CA ILE A 77 7.44 6.10 23.21
C ILE A 77 7.61 6.50 21.74
N ALA A 78 8.85 6.57 21.26
CA ALA A 78 9.13 6.87 19.85
C ALA A 78 8.53 5.80 18.94
N MET A 79 8.63 4.52 19.32
CA MET A 79 7.99 3.42 18.59
C MET A 79 6.47 3.58 18.54
N ILE A 80 5.82 3.86 19.69
CA ILE A 80 4.35 4.05 19.76
C ILE A 80 3.90 5.17 18.83
N ILE A 81 4.52 6.35 18.96
CA ILE A 81 4.13 7.53 18.17
C ILE A 81 4.35 7.23 16.68
N SER A 82 5.51 6.71 16.31
CA SER A 82 5.83 6.38 14.92
C SER A 82 4.83 5.39 14.31
N GLN A 83 4.54 4.29 15.00
CA GLN A 83 3.63 3.26 14.50
C GLN A 83 2.18 3.75 14.41
N ILE A 84 1.70 4.51 15.40
CA ILE A 84 0.35 5.09 15.33
C ILE A 84 0.27 6.04 14.12
N VAL A 85 1.22 6.96 14.00
CA VAL A 85 1.23 7.97 12.94
C VAL A 85 1.30 7.35 11.56
N ILE A 86 2.24 6.42 11.34
CA ILE A 86 2.49 5.86 10.00
C ILE A 86 1.36 4.93 9.55
N ASN A 87 0.70 4.25 10.51
CA ASN A 87 -0.31 3.25 10.23
C ASN A 87 -1.74 3.76 10.42
N LEU A 88 -1.95 5.01 10.84
CA LEU A 88 -3.30 5.58 11.08
C LEU A 88 -4.24 5.43 9.87
N ARG A 89 -3.70 5.32 8.66
CA ARG A 89 -4.48 5.01 7.45
C ARG A 89 -5.27 3.69 7.56
N TYR A 90 -4.76 2.68 8.26
CA TYR A 90 -5.48 1.43 8.48
C TYR A 90 -6.74 1.61 9.31
N SER A 91 -6.83 2.67 10.13
CA SER A 91 -8.08 3.01 10.81
C SER A 91 -9.18 3.36 9.81
N LEU A 92 -8.86 4.19 8.82
CA LEU A 92 -9.82 4.59 7.79
C LEU A 92 -10.22 3.40 6.92
N MET A 93 -9.26 2.53 6.58
CA MET A 93 -9.52 1.29 5.85
C MET A 93 -10.40 0.33 6.65
N GLY A 94 -10.14 0.21 7.96
CA GLY A 94 -10.95 -0.60 8.88
C GLY A 94 -12.40 -0.12 8.92
N ILE A 95 -12.64 1.20 8.95
CA ILE A 95 -14.00 1.75 8.87
C ILE A 95 -14.63 1.43 7.51
N ALA A 96 -13.92 1.65 6.40
CA ALA A 96 -14.46 1.36 5.06
C ALA A 96 -14.79 -0.14 4.87
N LEU A 97 -13.92 -1.05 5.32
CA LEU A 97 -14.16 -2.49 5.30
C LEU A 97 -15.33 -2.88 6.19
N SER A 98 -15.52 -2.22 7.33
CA SER A 98 -16.63 -2.53 8.23
C SER A 98 -17.99 -2.29 7.56
N GLN A 99 -18.05 -1.32 6.64
CA GLN A 99 -19.24 -1.01 5.84
C GLN A 99 -19.49 -2.00 4.69
N LYS A 100 -18.46 -2.73 4.25
CA LYS A 100 -18.53 -3.69 3.13
C LYS A 100 -18.63 -5.15 3.60
N ALA A 101 -18.30 -5.41 4.86
CA ALA A 101 -18.44 -6.72 5.48
C ALA A 101 -19.92 -7.07 5.74
N ASP A 102 -20.27 -8.32 5.46
CA ASP A 102 -21.62 -8.87 5.70
C ASP A 102 -21.83 -9.32 7.16
N LYS A 103 -23.00 -9.91 7.43
CA LYS A 103 -23.40 -10.40 8.77
C LYS A 103 -22.57 -11.59 9.27
N THR A 104 -21.88 -12.33 8.40
CA THR A 104 -21.01 -13.45 8.80
C THR A 104 -19.74 -12.97 9.51
N MET A 105 -19.40 -11.69 9.36
CA MET A 105 -18.24 -11.07 9.98
C MET A 105 -18.50 -10.72 11.45
N THR A 106 -18.51 -11.75 12.31
CA THR A 106 -18.75 -11.63 13.76
C THR A 106 -17.69 -10.80 14.47
N PRO A 107 -17.95 -10.29 15.69
CA PRO A 107 -16.97 -9.48 16.44
C PRO A 107 -15.62 -10.16 16.64
N LEU A 108 -15.63 -11.46 16.95
CA LEU A 108 -14.40 -12.24 17.14
C LEU A 108 -13.62 -12.35 15.82
N LEU A 109 -14.31 -12.61 14.70
CA LEU A 109 -13.67 -12.68 13.40
C LEU A 109 -13.11 -11.33 12.97
N ARG A 110 -13.74 -10.20 13.33
CA ARG A 110 -13.19 -8.86 13.11
C ARG A 110 -11.90 -8.64 13.88
N ILE A 111 -11.86 -9.06 15.15
CA ILE A 111 -10.65 -9.00 15.98
C ILE A 111 -9.52 -9.79 15.31
N LEU A 112 -9.77 -11.05 14.96
CA LEU A 112 -8.74 -11.92 14.36
C LEU A 112 -8.29 -11.45 12.96
N LEU A 113 -9.24 -11.12 12.08
CA LEU A 113 -8.94 -10.79 10.68
C LEU A 113 -8.43 -9.35 10.51
N SER A 114 -8.65 -8.47 11.50
CA SER A 114 -8.09 -7.11 11.45
C SER A 114 -6.56 -7.09 11.36
N PHE A 115 -5.89 -8.13 11.86
CA PHE A 115 -4.45 -8.29 11.76
C PHE A 115 -3.94 -8.14 10.32
N ALA A 116 -4.66 -8.69 9.35
CA ALA A 116 -4.25 -8.71 7.95
C ALA A 116 -4.84 -7.55 7.12
N ILE A 117 -5.43 -6.53 7.75
CA ILE A 117 -5.84 -5.31 7.04
C ILE A 117 -4.58 -4.57 6.58
N THR A 118 -4.37 -4.61 5.27
CA THR A 118 -3.25 -4.02 4.55
C THR A 118 -3.81 -3.32 3.30
N ASP A 119 -3.00 -2.46 2.68
CA ASP A 119 -3.44 -1.58 1.61
C ASP A 119 -4.00 -2.38 0.40
N GLU A 120 -3.39 -3.52 0.08
CA GLU A 120 -3.71 -4.41 -1.03
C GLU A 120 -4.91 -5.30 -0.73
N ILE A 121 -4.94 -5.92 0.45
CA ILE A 121 -6.09 -6.75 0.90
C ILE A 121 -7.34 -5.86 0.96
N PHE A 122 -7.19 -4.64 1.47
CA PHE A 122 -8.25 -3.65 1.48
C PHE A 122 -8.72 -3.31 0.06
N GLY A 123 -7.79 -2.95 -0.83
CA GLY A 123 -8.09 -2.56 -2.21
C GLY A 123 -8.85 -3.64 -2.98
N VAL A 124 -8.49 -4.91 -2.80
CA VAL A 124 -9.21 -6.04 -3.42
C VAL A 124 -10.56 -6.27 -2.76
N ALA A 125 -10.64 -6.28 -1.43
CA ALA A 125 -11.89 -6.53 -0.70
C ALA A 125 -12.94 -5.44 -0.95
N VAL A 126 -12.55 -4.16 -0.96
CA VAL A 126 -13.48 -3.04 -1.20
C VAL A 126 -13.96 -2.97 -2.65
N SER A 127 -13.14 -3.45 -3.59
CA SER A 127 -13.45 -3.46 -5.03
C SER A 127 -14.52 -4.49 -5.40
N LYS A 128 -14.85 -5.43 -4.50
CA LYS A 128 -15.90 -6.43 -4.72
C LYS A 128 -17.26 -5.77 -4.94
N LYS A 129 -18.01 -6.34 -5.89
CA LYS A 129 -19.33 -5.83 -6.28
C LYS A 129 -20.30 -5.88 -5.10
N TYR A 130 -20.37 -7.03 -4.44
CA TYR A 130 -21.26 -7.27 -3.30
C TYR A 130 -20.49 -7.21 -1.97
N GLU A 131 -21.22 -7.29 -0.86
CA GLU A 131 -20.62 -7.45 0.47
C GLU A 131 -19.85 -8.77 0.54
N PHE A 132 -18.77 -8.79 1.33
CA PHE A 132 -17.95 -9.99 1.51
C PHE A 132 -18.11 -10.55 2.93
N GLY A 133 -17.99 -11.88 3.02
CA GLY A 133 -18.06 -12.61 4.28
C GLY A 133 -16.70 -12.98 4.85
N ALA A 134 -16.71 -13.50 6.07
CA ALA A 134 -15.50 -13.87 6.80
C ALA A 134 -14.68 -14.96 6.10
N ARG A 135 -15.34 -15.93 5.44
CA ARG A 135 -14.66 -17.01 4.70
C ARG A 135 -13.84 -16.47 3.54
N TYR A 136 -14.44 -15.60 2.72
CA TYR A 136 -13.73 -14.95 1.62
C TYR A 136 -12.54 -14.13 2.14
N PHE A 137 -12.77 -13.29 3.16
CA PHE A 137 -11.73 -12.40 3.69
C PHE A 137 -10.59 -13.19 4.35
N PHE A 138 -10.88 -14.29 5.03
CA PHE A 138 -9.85 -15.20 5.53
C PHE A 138 -9.03 -15.79 4.37
N GLY A 139 -9.68 -16.31 3.32
CA GLY A 139 -8.99 -16.81 2.13
C GLY A 139 -8.09 -15.76 1.46
N LEU A 140 -8.57 -14.51 1.40
CA LEU A 140 -7.84 -13.38 0.84
C LEU A 140 -6.55 -13.05 1.63
N THR A 141 -6.49 -13.37 2.92
CA THR A 141 -5.38 -12.95 3.80
C THR A 141 -4.29 -14.01 3.96
N ILE A 142 -4.59 -15.29 3.80
CA ILE A 142 -3.65 -16.40 4.05
C ILE A 142 -2.38 -16.31 3.19
N LEU A 143 -2.53 -16.27 1.86
CA LEU A 143 -1.38 -16.26 0.96
C LEU A 143 -0.56 -14.96 1.06
N PRO A 144 -1.17 -13.77 1.23
CA PRO A 144 -0.44 -12.55 1.57
C PRO A 144 0.45 -12.68 2.80
N VAL A 145 -0.12 -13.15 3.92
CA VAL A 145 0.63 -13.28 5.18
C VAL A 145 1.82 -14.23 5.00
N ILE A 146 1.58 -15.39 4.39
CA ILE A 146 2.64 -16.36 4.10
C ILE A 146 3.71 -15.75 3.19
N GLY A 147 3.30 -15.08 2.11
CA GLY A 147 4.20 -14.40 1.19
C GLY A 147 5.07 -13.36 1.88
N TRP A 148 4.49 -12.53 2.75
CA TRP A 148 5.21 -11.50 3.48
C TRP A 148 6.29 -12.08 4.41
N VAL A 149 5.92 -13.06 5.23
CA VAL A 149 6.86 -13.68 6.17
C VAL A 149 7.92 -14.49 5.44
N ALA A 150 7.53 -15.23 4.40
CA ALA A 150 8.46 -16.00 3.57
C ALA A 150 9.45 -15.08 2.86
N GLY A 151 8.98 -14.03 2.18
CA GLY A 151 9.85 -13.08 1.49
C GLY A 151 10.88 -12.46 2.43
N THR A 152 10.45 -11.99 3.61
CA THR A 152 11.38 -11.43 4.62
C THR A 152 12.43 -12.44 5.05
N THR A 153 12.01 -13.67 5.33
CA THR A 153 12.90 -14.73 5.80
C THR A 153 13.91 -15.09 4.72
N ILE A 154 13.45 -15.27 3.48
CA ILE A 154 14.32 -15.58 2.33
C ILE A 154 15.28 -14.41 2.06
N GLY A 155 14.80 -13.17 2.07
CA GLY A 155 15.64 -11.98 1.87
C GLY A 155 16.67 -11.78 2.99
N ALA A 156 16.31 -12.10 4.23
CA ALA A 156 17.24 -12.03 5.36
C ALA A 156 18.34 -13.11 5.29
N ILE A 157 18.02 -14.30 4.75
CA ILE A 157 18.98 -15.41 4.65
C ILE A 157 19.82 -15.32 3.36
N LEU A 158 19.18 -15.08 2.22
CA LEU A 158 19.78 -15.15 0.88
C LEU A 158 20.12 -13.77 0.30
N GLY A 159 19.78 -12.70 0.99
CA GLY A 159 19.93 -11.32 0.52
C GLY A 159 21.29 -10.95 -0.01
N ARG A 160 22.35 -11.45 0.66
CA ARG A 160 23.75 -11.19 0.27
C ARG A 160 24.17 -11.87 -1.04
N VAL A 161 23.34 -12.75 -1.57
CA VAL A 161 23.58 -13.49 -2.83
C VAL A 161 22.93 -12.77 -4.02
N PHE A 162 21.95 -11.89 -3.78
CA PHE A 162 21.18 -11.25 -4.85
C PHE A 162 21.84 -9.94 -5.32
N PRO A 163 21.97 -9.72 -6.63
CA PRO A 163 22.40 -8.43 -7.17
C PRO A 163 21.39 -7.30 -6.90
N ASP A 164 21.89 -6.08 -6.68
CA ASP A 164 21.06 -4.90 -6.37
C ASP A 164 20.04 -4.56 -7.46
N PHE A 165 20.34 -4.82 -8.74
CA PHE A 165 19.39 -4.57 -9.82
C PHE A 165 18.14 -5.45 -9.72
N LEU A 166 18.27 -6.67 -9.19
CA LEU A 166 17.17 -7.61 -9.06
C LEU A 166 16.29 -7.25 -7.87
N THR A 167 16.88 -6.82 -6.75
CA THR A 167 16.13 -6.34 -5.57
C THR A 167 15.37 -5.04 -5.86
N ASN A 168 15.99 -4.12 -6.61
CA ASN A 168 15.35 -2.89 -7.07
C ASN A 168 14.17 -3.15 -8.02
N ALA A 169 14.31 -4.09 -8.96
CA ALA A 169 13.22 -4.46 -9.86
C ALA A 169 12.04 -5.08 -9.12
N LEU A 170 12.29 -5.83 -8.04
CA LEU A 170 11.25 -6.41 -7.18
C LEU A 170 10.47 -5.33 -6.41
N ALA A 171 11.16 -4.28 -5.94
CA ALA A 171 10.54 -3.19 -5.18
C ALA A 171 9.46 -2.43 -5.95
N ILE A 172 9.54 -2.35 -7.29
CA ILE A 172 8.53 -1.64 -8.09
C ILE A 172 7.19 -2.38 -8.19
N GLY A 173 7.18 -3.70 -7.98
CA GLY A 173 5.99 -4.54 -8.17
C GLY A 173 4.80 -4.12 -7.31
N ILE A 174 5.04 -3.65 -6.09
CA ILE A 174 3.98 -3.18 -5.17
C ILE A 174 3.21 -1.99 -5.72
N TYR A 175 3.94 -1.05 -6.31
CA TYR A 175 3.34 0.13 -6.91
C TYR A 175 2.56 -0.24 -8.18
N GLY A 176 3.04 -1.24 -8.94
CA GLY A 176 2.27 -1.84 -10.02
C GLY A 176 0.93 -2.43 -9.54
N MET A 177 0.90 -3.08 -8.38
CA MET A 177 -0.35 -3.56 -7.77
C MET A 177 -1.30 -2.42 -7.39
N PHE A 178 -0.79 -1.33 -6.79
CA PHE A 178 -1.60 -0.16 -6.48
C PHE A 178 -2.23 0.46 -7.74
N VAL A 179 -1.43 0.61 -8.81
CA VAL A 179 -1.93 1.04 -10.13
C VAL A 179 -3.02 0.10 -10.63
N SER A 180 -2.83 -1.21 -10.52
CA SER A 180 -3.82 -2.21 -10.94
C SER A 180 -5.13 -2.18 -10.14
N ILE A 181 -5.12 -1.68 -8.89
CA ILE A 181 -6.34 -1.55 -8.07
C ILE A 181 -7.07 -0.25 -8.43
N VAL A 182 -6.32 0.85 -8.54
CA VAL A 182 -6.89 2.18 -8.72
C VAL A 182 -7.37 2.40 -10.16
N LEU A 183 -6.54 2.06 -11.15
CA LEU A 183 -6.73 2.49 -12.52
C LEU A 183 -7.99 1.90 -13.19
N PRO A 184 -8.33 0.60 -13.03
CA PRO A 184 -9.58 0.06 -13.55
C PRO A 184 -10.82 0.79 -13.01
N LYS A 185 -10.83 1.11 -11.71
CA LYS A 185 -11.96 1.81 -11.08
C LYS A 185 -12.01 3.28 -11.50
N ALA A 186 -10.86 3.95 -11.53
CA ALA A 186 -10.74 5.34 -11.98
C ALA A 186 -11.17 5.53 -13.44
N LYS A 187 -10.89 4.56 -14.31
CA LYS A 187 -11.33 4.58 -15.72
C LYS A 187 -12.86 4.64 -15.87
N HIS A 188 -13.60 3.97 -14.98
CA HIS A 188 -15.06 3.90 -15.03
C HIS A 188 -15.75 4.95 -14.13
N ASP A 189 -15.05 5.53 -13.16
CA ASP A 189 -15.56 6.56 -12.27
C ASP A 189 -14.64 7.80 -12.25
N LYS A 190 -15.13 8.89 -12.88
CA LYS A 190 -14.42 10.17 -12.97
C LYS A 190 -14.13 10.81 -11.61
N VAL A 191 -14.98 10.52 -10.64
CA VAL A 191 -14.86 11.04 -9.28
C VAL A 191 -13.65 10.38 -8.60
N ILE A 192 -13.51 9.06 -8.77
CA ILE A 192 -12.32 8.31 -8.35
C ILE A 192 -11.07 8.81 -9.08
N MET A 193 -11.12 8.95 -10.41
CA MET A 193 -9.96 9.46 -11.20
C MET A 193 -9.48 10.81 -10.70
N THR A 194 -10.39 11.77 -10.55
CA THR A 194 -10.06 13.12 -10.11
C THR A 194 -9.48 13.12 -8.69
N GLY A 195 -10.06 12.33 -7.79
CA GLY A 195 -9.53 12.19 -6.43
C GLY A 195 -8.16 11.53 -6.37
N SER A 196 -7.94 10.48 -7.15
CA SER A 196 -6.63 9.85 -7.27
C SER A 196 -5.56 10.83 -7.74
N LEU A 197 -5.84 11.62 -8.78
CA LEU A 197 -4.91 12.62 -9.31
C LEU A 197 -4.62 13.75 -8.31
N ILE A 198 -5.66 14.30 -7.67
CA ILE A 198 -5.50 15.33 -6.62
C ILE A 198 -4.65 14.78 -5.46
N SER A 199 -4.86 13.52 -5.06
CA SER A 199 -4.11 12.90 -3.98
C SER A 199 -2.63 12.71 -4.36
N CYS A 200 -2.33 12.29 -5.59
CA CYS A 200 -0.96 12.26 -6.12
C CYS A 200 -0.31 13.66 -6.09
N ILE A 201 -1.04 14.69 -6.52
CA ILE A 201 -0.55 16.07 -6.53
C ILE A 201 -0.20 16.54 -5.12
N ILE A 202 -1.12 16.37 -4.16
CA ILE A 202 -0.87 16.78 -2.77
C ILE A 202 0.34 16.00 -2.20
N SER A 203 0.43 14.70 -2.47
CA SER A 203 1.57 13.87 -2.07
C SER A 203 2.90 14.38 -2.66
N CYS A 204 2.91 14.80 -3.93
CA CYS A 204 4.07 15.46 -4.55
C CYS A 204 4.46 16.74 -3.83
N VAL A 205 3.49 17.59 -3.50
CA VAL A 205 3.75 18.86 -2.82
C VAL A 205 4.42 18.61 -1.47
N PHE A 206 3.95 17.63 -0.70
CA PHE A 206 4.60 17.23 0.55
C PHE A 206 6.00 16.68 0.34
N PHE A 207 6.21 15.84 -0.68
CA PHE A 207 7.50 15.19 -0.93
C PHE A 207 8.57 16.15 -1.46
N PHE A 208 8.20 17.06 -2.37
CA PHE A 208 9.17 17.92 -3.06
C PHE A 208 9.36 19.29 -2.43
N THR A 209 8.50 19.71 -1.50
CA THR A 209 8.69 20.98 -0.77
C THR A 209 9.54 20.69 0.47
N PRO A 210 10.81 21.14 0.57
CA PRO A 210 11.72 20.75 1.64
C PRO A 210 11.16 21.04 3.04
N VAL A 211 10.55 22.22 3.21
CA VAL A 211 9.91 22.63 4.46
C VAL A 211 8.80 21.66 4.87
N LEU A 212 8.02 21.11 3.93
CA LEU A 212 6.96 20.15 4.25
C LEU A 212 7.50 18.74 4.46
N ALA A 213 8.47 18.32 3.65
CA ALA A 213 9.08 17.00 3.72
C ALA A 213 9.81 16.76 5.06
N GLU A 214 10.46 17.79 5.59
CA GLU A 214 11.18 17.72 6.87
C GLU A 214 10.25 17.80 8.09
N ASN A 215 9.16 18.59 8.01
CA ASN A 215 8.26 18.84 9.15
C ASN A 215 7.07 17.87 9.23
N VAL A 216 6.73 17.19 8.13
CA VAL A 216 5.57 16.28 8.08
C VAL A 216 6.05 14.88 7.73
N SER A 217 5.78 13.92 8.61
CA SER A 217 6.13 12.52 8.35
C SER A 217 5.40 12.00 7.10
N GLY A 218 6.04 11.11 6.35
CA GLY A 218 5.43 10.53 5.13
C GLY A 218 4.05 9.90 5.38
N GLY A 219 3.83 9.31 6.56
CA GLY A 219 2.52 8.78 6.97
C GLY A 219 1.43 9.85 7.05
N PHE A 220 1.73 10.99 7.69
CA PHE A 220 0.79 12.12 7.75
C PHE A 220 0.58 12.76 6.38
N ALA A 221 1.63 12.90 5.58
CA ALA A 221 1.52 13.42 4.21
C ALA A 221 0.52 12.60 3.38
N ILE A 222 0.60 11.26 3.45
CA ILE A 222 -0.34 10.36 2.76
C ILE A 222 -1.76 10.53 3.29
N ILE A 223 -1.95 10.60 4.62
CA ILE A 223 -3.28 10.75 5.23
C ILE A 223 -3.91 12.09 4.86
N ILE A 224 -3.14 13.18 4.93
CA ILE A 224 -3.60 14.52 4.55
C ILE A 224 -3.96 14.51 3.07
N ALA A 225 -3.08 14.01 2.19
CA ALA A 225 -3.33 13.91 0.76
C ALA A 225 -4.60 13.11 0.44
N ALA A 226 -4.84 12.01 1.15
CA ALA A 226 -6.00 11.16 0.94
C ALA A 226 -7.29 11.81 1.45
N VAL A 227 -7.31 12.27 2.70
CA VAL A 227 -8.49 12.85 3.35
C VAL A 227 -8.89 14.15 2.65
N VAL A 228 -7.94 15.05 2.39
CA VAL A 228 -8.22 16.33 1.70
C VAL A 228 -8.75 16.05 0.30
N SER A 229 -8.11 15.16 -0.46
CA SER A 229 -8.59 14.79 -1.79
C SER A 229 -10.02 14.21 -1.75
N ALA A 230 -10.27 13.24 -0.87
CA ALA A 230 -11.59 12.62 -0.73
C ALA A 230 -12.66 13.65 -0.34
N LEU A 231 -12.35 14.60 0.56
CA LEU A 231 -13.28 15.67 0.93
C LEU A 231 -13.58 16.63 -0.22
N ILE A 232 -12.55 17.08 -0.96
CA ILE A 232 -12.71 17.95 -2.14
C ILE A 232 -13.65 17.27 -3.15
N VAL A 233 -13.41 16.00 -3.41
CA VAL A 233 -14.13 15.23 -4.42
C VAL A 233 -15.56 14.91 -4.01
N VAL A 234 -15.81 14.67 -2.72
CA VAL A 234 -17.17 14.52 -2.17
C VAL A 234 -17.96 15.82 -2.34
N PHE A 235 -17.33 16.97 -2.05
CA PHE A 235 -17.97 18.28 -2.19
C PHE A 235 -18.27 18.61 -3.66
N LEU A 236 -17.32 18.33 -4.55
CA LEU A 236 -17.43 18.61 -5.98
C LEU A 236 -18.10 17.49 -6.78
N ARG A 237 -18.64 16.44 -6.12
CA ARG A 237 -19.17 15.23 -6.77
C ARG A 237 -20.16 15.52 -7.90
N LYS A 238 -21.09 16.46 -7.69
CA LYS A 238 -22.09 16.85 -8.70
C LYS A 238 -21.46 17.49 -9.95
N GLN A 239 -20.39 18.25 -9.77
CA GLN A 239 -19.65 18.90 -10.85
C GLN A 239 -18.74 17.90 -11.58
N VAL A 240 -18.11 16.99 -10.82
CA VAL A 240 -17.17 15.97 -11.34
C VAL A 240 -17.89 14.80 -12.04
N ALA A 241 -19.14 14.49 -11.68
CA ALA A 241 -19.89 13.42 -12.33
C ALA A 241 -20.30 13.74 -13.80
N GLY A 242 -20.25 15.02 -14.22
CA GLY A 242 -20.69 15.47 -15.54
C GLY A 242 -19.59 15.52 -16.63
N LYS A 243 -19.85 16.23 -17.74
CA LYS A 243 -18.82 16.55 -18.76
C LYS A 243 -17.70 17.43 -18.19
N ALA A 244 -18.03 18.33 -17.25
CA ALA A 244 -17.07 19.17 -16.55
C ALA A 244 -16.00 18.36 -15.80
N GLY A 245 -16.36 17.23 -15.18
CA GLY A 245 -15.39 16.38 -14.49
C GLY A 245 -14.39 15.67 -15.41
N THR A 246 -14.73 15.45 -16.69
CA THR A 246 -13.73 14.97 -17.66
C THR A 246 -12.66 16.03 -17.88
N VAL A 247 -13.07 17.30 -18.01
CA VAL A 247 -12.13 18.42 -18.15
C VAL A 247 -11.28 18.55 -16.88
N THR A 248 -11.89 18.46 -15.70
CA THR A 248 -11.14 18.50 -14.42
C THR A 248 -10.12 17.37 -14.31
N ALA A 249 -10.49 16.13 -14.66
CA ALA A 249 -9.58 14.99 -14.63
C ALA A 249 -8.41 15.16 -15.63
N ILE A 250 -8.69 15.65 -16.84
CA ILE A 250 -7.66 15.93 -17.85
C ILE A 250 -6.72 17.04 -17.35
N LEU A 251 -7.26 18.14 -16.83
CA LEU A 251 -6.46 19.25 -16.31
C LEU A 251 -5.60 18.81 -15.12
N ALA A 252 -6.17 18.03 -14.18
CA ALA A 252 -5.42 17.46 -13.07
C ALA A 252 -4.32 16.50 -13.56
N GLY A 253 -4.58 15.71 -14.60
CA GLY A 253 -3.59 14.84 -15.22
C GLY A 253 -2.44 15.61 -15.89
N ILE A 254 -2.77 16.64 -16.68
CA ILE A 254 -1.78 17.54 -17.30
C ILE A 254 -0.95 18.22 -16.21
N PHE A 255 -1.60 18.74 -15.17
CA PHE A 255 -0.91 19.39 -14.06
C PHE A 255 0.02 18.44 -13.31
N LEU A 256 -0.42 17.20 -13.07
CA LEU A 256 0.43 16.16 -12.50
C LEU A 256 1.65 15.90 -13.39
N ILE A 257 1.47 15.72 -14.70
CA ILE A 257 2.59 15.53 -15.66
C ILE A 257 3.57 16.71 -15.62
N VAL A 258 3.08 17.95 -15.57
CA VAL A 258 3.94 19.14 -15.45
C VAL A 258 4.74 19.11 -14.15
N ILE A 259 4.08 18.87 -13.00
CA ILE A 259 4.78 18.72 -11.71
C ILE A 259 5.84 17.62 -11.79
N MET A 260 5.53 16.49 -12.42
CA MET A 260 6.47 15.37 -12.57
C MET A 260 7.73 15.80 -13.32
N VAL A 261 7.59 16.47 -14.47
CA VAL A 261 8.74 16.88 -15.29
C VAL A 261 9.62 17.88 -14.55
N PHE A 262 9.02 18.83 -13.82
CA PHE A 262 9.77 19.87 -13.12
C PHE A 262 10.36 19.42 -11.78
N MET A 263 9.69 18.54 -11.03
CA MET A 263 10.12 18.15 -9.68
C MET A 263 10.91 16.83 -9.63
N ALA A 264 10.78 15.94 -10.63
CA ALA A 264 11.54 14.69 -10.70
C ALA A 264 13.08 14.84 -10.60
N PRO A 265 13.73 15.88 -11.15
CA PRO A 265 15.18 16.03 -11.01
C PRO A 265 15.62 16.65 -9.66
N VAL A 266 14.69 17.15 -8.84
CA VAL A 266 15.00 17.92 -7.62
C VAL A 266 15.37 17.01 -6.43
N HIS A 267 14.88 15.76 -6.39
CA HIS A 267 15.23 14.80 -5.35
C HIS A 267 16.38 13.88 -5.81
N LYS A 268 17.56 14.47 -6.03
CA LYS A 268 18.81 13.70 -6.12
C LYS A 268 19.18 13.20 -4.73
N GLU A 269 19.42 11.89 -4.64
CA GLU A 269 20.01 11.17 -3.51
C GLU A 269 19.27 11.22 -2.18
N GLN A 270 18.26 10.36 -2.05
CA GLN A 270 17.96 9.75 -0.75
C GLN A 270 17.62 8.27 -0.88
N ALA A 271 18.37 7.57 -1.72
CA ALA A 271 18.32 6.12 -1.87
C ALA A 271 19.59 5.40 -1.38
N SER A 272 20.59 6.13 -0.86
CA SER A 272 21.92 5.54 -0.61
C SER A 272 22.76 6.22 0.49
N SER A 273 22.17 6.99 1.40
CA SER A 273 22.92 7.61 2.51
C SER A 273 22.13 7.64 3.84
N VAL A 274 21.78 6.47 4.34
CA VAL A 274 21.88 6.22 5.80
C VAL A 274 22.95 5.14 5.99
N ALA A 275 24.12 5.40 5.39
CA ALA A 275 25.37 4.75 5.68
C ALA A 275 26.18 5.74 6.52
N ALA A 276 25.91 5.76 7.82
CA ALA A 276 26.77 6.42 8.79
C ALA A 276 26.66 5.64 10.10
N ASP A 277 27.72 4.88 10.37
CA ASP A 277 28.14 4.33 11.66
C ASP A 277 27.04 3.86 12.62
N VAL A 278 26.55 2.64 12.40
CA VAL A 278 26.08 1.80 13.50
C VAL A 278 26.99 0.58 13.53
N SER A 279 27.92 0.60 14.49
CA SER A 279 28.70 -0.55 14.93
C SER A 279 27.83 -1.79 14.89
N ALA A 280 28.27 -2.80 14.13
CA ALA A 280 27.64 -4.10 13.95
C ALA A 280 27.59 -4.90 15.28
N GLY A 281 26.78 -4.43 16.22
CA GLY A 281 26.37 -5.17 17.40
C GLY A 281 25.03 -5.82 17.11
N LYS A 282 24.91 -7.13 17.39
CA LYS A 282 23.60 -7.79 17.40
C LYS A 282 22.69 -7.03 18.37
N LEU A 283 21.53 -6.58 17.90
CA LEU A 283 20.54 -5.95 18.76
C LEU A 283 20.14 -6.94 19.87
N ASP A 284 20.36 -6.57 21.13
CA ASP A 284 20.03 -7.42 22.28
C ASP A 284 18.53 -7.71 22.28
N ASN A 285 18.17 -8.98 22.47
CA ASN A 285 16.80 -9.45 22.59
C ASN A 285 16.04 -8.73 23.73
N LYS A 286 16.74 -8.29 24.78
CA LYS A 286 16.15 -7.50 25.88
C LYS A 286 15.58 -6.16 25.41
N VAL A 287 16.16 -5.56 24.38
CA VAL A 287 15.68 -4.30 23.79
C VAL A 287 14.74 -4.58 22.62
N PHE A 288 15.08 -5.56 21.78
CA PHE A 288 14.31 -5.94 20.61
C PHE A 288 12.88 -6.40 20.95
N ILE A 289 12.73 -7.32 21.92
CA ILE A 289 11.42 -7.94 22.21
C ILE A 289 10.39 -6.90 22.68
N PRO A 290 10.68 -6.01 23.66
CA PRO A 290 9.73 -4.96 24.05
C PRO A 290 9.34 -4.06 22.89
N LEU A 291 10.30 -3.63 22.07
CA LEU A 291 10.02 -2.77 20.91
C LEU A 291 9.17 -3.49 19.86
N LEU A 292 9.43 -4.77 19.60
CA LEU A 292 8.63 -5.60 18.70
C LEU A 292 7.19 -5.73 19.19
N LEU A 293 6.99 -6.03 20.48
CA LEU A 293 5.65 -6.17 21.07
C LEU A 293 4.87 -4.87 21.00
N VAL A 294 5.51 -3.75 21.32
CA VAL A 294 4.90 -2.42 21.22
C VAL A 294 4.54 -2.10 19.77
N MET A 295 5.43 -2.39 18.83
CA MET A 295 5.22 -2.17 17.40
C MET A 295 4.04 -3.00 16.86
N ALA A 296 3.98 -4.28 17.23
CA ALA A 296 2.90 -5.18 16.86
C ALA A 296 1.56 -4.74 17.46
N LEU A 297 1.55 -4.45 18.77
CA LEU A 297 0.33 -4.06 19.48
C LEU A 297 -0.25 -2.75 18.95
N THR A 298 0.58 -1.71 18.81
CA THR A 298 0.13 -0.40 18.34
C THR A 298 -0.45 -0.48 16.93
N THR A 299 0.24 -1.15 16.02
CA THR A 299 -0.27 -1.36 14.66
C THR A 299 -1.58 -2.15 14.66
N TYR A 300 -1.64 -3.23 15.45
CA TYR A 300 -2.83 -4.06 15.54
C TYR A 300 -4.04 -3.26 16.06
N LEU A 301 -3.87 -2.45 17.10
CA LEU A 301 -4.95 -1.64 17.67
C LEU A 301 -5.50 -0.62 16.67
N VAL A 302 -4.62 0.03 15.89
CA VAL A 302 -5.00 0.97 14.83
C VAL A 302 -5.89 0.31 13.77
N ARG A 303 -5.66 -0.98 13.45
CA ARG A 303 -6.51 -1.78 12.55
C ARG A 303 -7.81 -2.25 13.20
N MET A 304 -7.67 -2.83 14.38
CA MET A 304 -8.70 -3.60 15.06
C MET A 304 -9.82 -2.70 15.58
N ILE A 305 -9.47 -1.61 16.28
CA ILE A 305 -10.44 -0.75 16.96
C ILE A 305 -11.51 -0.24 15.98
N PRO A 306 -11.16 0.35 14.83
CA PRO A 306 -12.18 0.92 13.95
C PRO A 306 -12.98 -0.17 13.23
N PHE A 307 -12.34 -1.28 12.83
CA PHE A 307 -13.04 -2.38 12.16
C PHE A 307 -14.06 -3.09 13.05
N VAL A 308 -13.80 -3.19 14.35
CA VAL A 308 -14.68 -3.84 15.34
C VAL A 308 -15.79 -2.90 15.81
N LEU A 309 -15.49 -1.61 16.05
CA LEU A 309 -16.44 -0.66 16.63
C LEU A 309 -17.45 -0.11 15.62
N PHE A 310 -17.04 0.18 14.38
CA PHE A 310 -17.92 0.82 13.39
C PHE A 310 -18.81 -0.20 12.67
N ARG A 311 -19.81 -0.76 13.36
CA ARG A 311 -20.71 -1.80 12.81
C ARG A 311 -21.94 -1.26 12.11
N LYS A 312 -22.43 -0.10 12.54
CA LYS A 312 -23.64 0.49 11.98
C LYS A 312 -23.32 0.99 10.57
N LYS A 313 -24.24 0.72 9.64
CA LYS A 313 -24.13 1.24 8.27
C LYS A 313 -24.19 2.77 8.33
N LEU A 314 -23.32 3.43 7.59
CA LEU A 314 -23.33 4.88 7.47
C LEU A 314 -24.57 5.32 6.69
N GLU A 315 -25.46 6.06 7.35
CA GLU A 315 -26.75 6.47 6.77
C GLU A 315 -26.62 7.72 5.87
N ARG A 316 -25.68 8.61 6.18
CA ARG A 316 -25.50 9.87 5.43
C ARG A 316 -24.82 9.62 4.07
N PRO A 317 -25.43 10.00 2.93
CA PRO A 317 -24.88 9.74 1.60
C PRO A 317 -23.50 10.35 1.35
N SER A 318 -23.23 11.53 1.91
CA SER A 318 -21.92 12.21 1.80
C SER A 318 -20.82 11.47 2.56
N VAL A 319 -21.12 10.96 3.75
CA VAL A 319 -20.18 10.21 4.58
C VAL A 319 -19.87 8.86 3.94
N LYS A 320 -20.89 8.19 3.38
CA LYS A 320 -20.68 6.96 2.61
C LYS A 320 -19.77 7.20 1.40
N ALA A 321 -20.05 8.22 0.60
CA ALA A 321 -19.23 8.58 -0.56
C ALA A 321 -17.78 8.88 -0.17
N PHE A 322 -17.56 9.59 0.95
CA PHE A 322 -16.22 9.82 1.49
C PHE A 322 -15.44 8.52 1.70
N PHE A 323 -16.01 7.56 2.45
CA PHE A 323 -15.34 6.28 2.70
C PHE A 323 -15.22 5.40 1.46
N ASP A 324 -16.10 5.57 0.47
CA ASP A 324 -15.99 4.89 -0.84
C ASP A 324 -14.78 5.39 -1.65
N TYR A 325 -14.39 6.67 -1.52
CA TYR A 325 -13.28 7.27 -2.27
C TYR A 325 -11.91 7.17 -1.59
N ILE A 326 -11.88 7.15 -0.25
CA ILE A 326 -10.65 7.03 0.54
C ILE A 326 -9.68 5.96 0.01
N PRO A 327 -10.09 4.70 -0.27
CA PRO A 327 -9.17 3.68 -0.78
C PRO A 327 -8.32 4.13 -1.96
N TYR A 328 -8.96 4.74 -2.95
CA TYR A 328 -8.29 5.13 -4.18
C TYR A 328 -7.37 6.31 -3.97
N THR A 329 -7.80 7.29 -3.17
CA THR A 329 -6.96 8.44 -2.82
C THR A 329 -5.72 8.02 -2.01
N VAL A 330 -5.87 7.14 -1.01
CA VAL A 330 -4.74 6.62 -0.23
C VAL A 330 -3.76 5.85 -1.10
N LEU A 331 -4.24 4.90 -1.91
CA LEU A 331 -3.37 4.11 -2.80
C LEU A 331 -2.66 5.00 -3.82
N SER A 332 -3.30 6.08 -4.29
CA SER A 332 -2.70 7.02 -5.24
C SER A 332 -1.60 7.86 -4.57
N ALA A 333 -1.86 8.43 -3.38
CA ALA A 333 -0.86 9.16 -2.61
C ALA A 333 0.33 8.28 -2.18
N MET A 334 0.10 6.99 -1.93
CA MET A 334 1.17 6.03 -1.65
C MET A 334 1.97 5.65 -2.89
N THR A 335 1.32 5.61 -4.05
CA THR A 335 1.99 5.27 -5.31
C THR A 335 2.92 6.37 -5.75
N PHE A 336 2.49 7.62 -5.64
CA PHE A 336 3.19 8.75 -6.22
C PHE A 336 3.58 9.78 -5.15
N PRO A 337 4.83 10.29 -5.13
CA PRO A 337 5.91 10.09 -6.10
C PRO A 337 6.79 8.84 -5.87
N ALA A 338 6.51 8.05 -4.84
CA ALA A 338 7.37 6.95 -4.39
C ALA A 338 7.76 5.93 -5.48
N ILE A 339 6.85 5.61 -6.41
CA ILE A 339 7.13 4.68 -7.52
C ILE A 339 8.31 5.11 -8.39
N LEU A 340 8.53 6.41 -8.58
CA LEU A 340 9.63 6.94 -9.41
C LEU A 340 11.00 6.75 -8.77
N TYR A 341 11.03 6.52 -7.46
CA TYR A 341 12.24 6.30 -6.66
C TYR A 341 12.30 4.87 -6.12
N ALA A 342 11.42 3.98 -6.59
CA ALA A 342 11.34 2.59 -6.12
C ALA A 342 12.50 1.72 -6.60
N THR A 343 13.24 2.18 -7.62
CA THR A 343 14.36 1.44 -8.21
C THR A 343 15.62 2.30 -8.16
N GLY A 344 16.79 1.67 -8.28
CA GLY A 344 18.08 2.40 -8.32
C GLY A 344 18.28 3.31 -9.54
N SER A 345 17.36 3.31 -10.51
CA SER A 345 17.41 4.20 -11.68
C SER A 345 16.05 4.82 -11.96
N TYR A 346 16.02 6.15 -12.05
CA TYR A 346 14.80 6.88 -12.42
C TYR A 346 14.18 6.37 -13.73
N ILE A 347 15.02 6.04 -14.72
CA ILE A 347 14.56 5.54 -16.03
C ILE A 347 13.91 4.16 -15.88
N SER A 348 14.53 3.26 -15.12
CA SER A 348 13.97 1.93 -14.83
C SER A 348 12.63 2.03 -14.10
N ALA A 349 12.54 2.92 -13.10
CA ALA A 349 11.31 3.18 -12.37
C ALA A 349 10.21 3.75 -13.29
N LEU A 350 10.55 4.72 -14.14
CA LEU A 350 9.61 5.34 -15.07
C LEU A 350 9.06 4.32 -16.08
N VAL A 351 9.92 3.47 -16.64
CA VAL A 351 9.49 2.43 -17.59
C VAL A 351 8.56 1.43 -16.91
N GLY A 352 8.93 0.93 -15.72
CA GLY A 352 8.07 0.02 -14.98
C GLY A 352 6.73 0.65 -14.58
N PHE A 353 6.70 1.94 -14.28
CA PHE A 353 5.45 2.69 -14.04
C PHE A 353 4.59 2.79 -15.31
N ILE A 354 5.17 3.15 -16.46
CA ILE A 354 4.45 3.22 -17.73
C ILE A 354 3.81 1.87 -18.08
N VAL A 355 4.57 0.78 -17.93
CA VAL A 355 4.04 -0.57 -18.14
C VAL A 355 2.90 -0.88 -17.17
N SER A 356 3.02 -0.47 -15.90
CA SER A 356 1.94 -0.62 -14.91
C SER A 356 0.67 0.13 -15.33
N LEU A 357 0.80 1.37 -15.82
CA LEU A 357 -0.33 2.16 -16.33
C LEU A 357 -0.99 1.49 -17.53
N VAL A 358 -0.20 1.03 -18.50
CA VAL A 358 -0.72 0.37 -19.70
C VAL A 358 -1.48 -0.90 -19.31
N LEU A 359 -0.86 -1.80 -18.55
CA LEU A 359 -1.48 -3.06 -18.16
C LEU A 359 -2.70 -2.84 -17.26
N GLY A 360 -2.63 -1.88 -16.33
CA GLY A 360 -3.76 -1.50 -15.48
C GLY A 360 -4.91 -0.87 -16.26
N PHE A 361 -4.64 -0.07 -17.30
CA PHE A 361 -5.65 0.53 -18.16
C PHE A 361 -6.42 -0.52 -18.97
N PHE A 362 -5.72 -1.57 -19.38
CA PHE A 362 -6.29 -2.77 -20.01
C PHE A 362 -6.88 -3.77 -19.01
N GLU A 363 -7.03 -3.38 -17.73
CA GLU A 363 -7.68 -4.16 -16.68
C GLU A 363 -7.08 -5.57 -16.52
N LYS A 364 -5.77 -5.69 -16.76
CA LYS A 364 -5.04 -6.94 -16.52
C LYS A 364 -5.03 -7.29 -15.04
N SER A 365 -4.81 -8.57 -14.73
CA SER A 365 -4.79 -9.04 -13.34
C SER A 365 -3.70 -8.35 -12.53
N LEU A 366 -3.92 -8.21 -11.22
CA LEU A 366 -2.96 -7.64 -10.27
C LEU A 366 -1.55 -8.24 -10.42
N LEU A 367 -1.48 -9.57 -10.59
CA LEU A 367 -0.23 -10.30 -10.79
C LEU A 367 0.45 -9.93 -12.12
N THR A 368 -0.34 -9.84 -13.19
CA THR A 368 0.17 -9.48 -14.52
C THR A 368 0.77 -8.08 -14.52
N VAL A 369 0.11 -7.12 -13.86
CA VAL A 369 0.60 -5.74 -13.76
C VAL A 369 1.88 -5.68 -12.94
N ALA A 370 1.93 -6.34 -11.78
CA ALA A 370 3.11 -6.38 -10.92
C ALA A 370 4.32 -7.04 -11.62
N ILE A 371 4.15 -8.22 -12.21
CA ILE A 371 5.22 -8.91 -12.96
C ILE A 371 5.65 -8.06 -14.15
N GLY A 372 4.71 -7.48 -14.89
CA GLY A 372 5.01 -6.60 -16.01
C GLY A 372 5.87 -5.41 -15.60
N ALA A 373 5.55 -4.77 -14.48
CA ALA A 373 6.32 -3.68 -13.91
C ALA A 373 7.74 -4.12 -13.53
N CYS A 374 7.86 -5.24 -12.81
CA CYS A 374 9.16 -5.79 -12.39
C CYS A 374 10.03 -6.17 -13.58
N VAL A 375 9.48 -6.87 -14.57
CA VAL A 375 10.22 -7.31 -15.77
C VAL A 375 10.66 -6.09 -16.58
N ALA A 376 9.78 -5.11 -16.80
CA ALA A 376 10.11 -3.92 -17.55
C ALA A 376 11.19 -3.08 -16.85
N SER A 377 11.09 -2.91 -15.53
CA SER A 377 12.11 -2.26 -14.71
C SER A 377 13.43 -3.04 -14.74
N LEU A 378 13.40 -4.37 -14.65
CA LEU A 378 14.58 -5.23 -14.69
C LEU A 378 15.32 -5.10 -16.02
N VAL A 379 14.60 -5.27 -17.14
CA VAL A 379 15.19 -5.16 -18.49
C VAL A 379 15.81 -3.79 -18.69
N THR A 380 15.09 -2.73 -18.32
CA THR A 380 15.61 -1.36 -18.44
C THR A 380 16.81 -1.12 -17.53
N GLY A 381 16.77 -1.62 -16.30
CA GLY A 381 17.86 -1.50 -15.33
C GLY A 381 19.13 -2.19 -15.82
N VAL A 382 18.99 -3.39 -16.42
CA VAL A 382 20.11 -4.10 -17.05
C VAL A 382 20.66 -3.32 -18.23
N ILE A 383 19.81 -2.80 -19.13
CA ILE A 383 20.27 -1.99 -20.28
C ILE A 383 21.05 -0.76 -19.83
N VAL A 384 20.53 -0.02 -18.83
CA VAL A 384 21.18 1.18 -18.27
C VAL A 384 22.52 0.85 -17.60
N MET A 385 22.77 -0.39 -17.15
CA MET A 385 24.09 -0.78 -16.64
C MET A 385 25.15 -0.93 -17.74
N TYR A 386 24.75 -1.10 -19.00
CA TYR A 386 25.65 -1.31 -20.14
C TYR A 386 25.79 -0.08 -21.05
N ILE A 387 25.09 1.02 -20.73
CA ILE A 387 25.18 2.33 -21.40
C ILE A 387 25.84 3.30 -20.43
#